data_AF-A0A0M5IKB3-F1
#
_entry.id   AF-A0A0M5IKB3-F1
#
_cell.length_a   1.000
_cell.length_b   1.000
_cell.length_c   1.000
_cell.angle_alpha   90.00
_cell.angle_beta   90.00
_cell.angle_gamma   90.00
#
_symmetry.space_group_name_H-M   'P 1'
#
loop_
_entity.id
_entity.type
_entity.pdbx_description
1 polymer ?
#
loop_
_entity_poly.entity_id
_entity_poly.type
_entity_poly.pdbx_seq_one_letter_code
_entity_poly.pdbx_strand_id
1 'polypeptide(L)' 'MNWLSVPTSPGLLQKIERGDMGCALGLVFEVATLVGIPLFKQDTYPLSKQVEQIRNKVALLPQRIRAQTTSVDDDF' A
#
# COMPACT_ATOMS: atom_id res chain seq x y z
N MET A 1 20.72 4.36 18.80
CA MET A 1 20.01 4.54 17.52
C MET A 1 20.90 5.38 16.62
N ASN A 2 21.54 4.75 15.64
CA ASN A 2 22.50 5.39 14.76
C ASN A 2 21.77 5.81 13.47
N TRP A 3 21.52 7.11 13.31
CA TRP A 3 20.73 7.70 12.23
C TRP A 3 21.43 7.70 10.86
N LEU A 4 22.58 7.03 10.74
CA LEU A 4 23.47 7.05 9.58
C LEU A 4 22.99 6.21 8.39
N SER A 5 21.89 5.46 8.52
CA SER A 5 21.40 4.58 7.44
C SER A 5 20.37 5.22 6.53
N VAL A 6 19.73 6.32 6.94
CA VAL A 6 18.72 7.01 6.11
C VAL A 6 19.41 8.15 5.36
N PRO A 7 19.36 8.22 4.02
CA PRO A 7 19.85 9.37 3.28
C PRO A 7 18.98 10.60 3.61
N THR A 8 19.42 11.43 4.56
CA THR A 8 18.67 12.60 5.01
C THR A 8 19.13 13.87 4.31
N SER A 9 18.28 14.45 3.46
CA SER A 9 18.40 15.87 3.10
C SER A 9 17.79 16.73 4.22
N PRO A 10 18.30 17.96 4.46
CA PRO A 10 17.72 18.86 5.44
C PRO A 10 16.22 19.08 5.18
N GLY A 11 15.40 18.91 6.22
CA GLY A 11 13.95 19.09 6.12
C GLY A 11 13.17 17.88 5.60
N LEU A 12 13.81 16.79 5.18
CA LEU A 12 13.10 15.57 4.74
C LEU A 12 12.17 15.03 5.84
N LEU A 13 12.64 14.95 7.09
CA LEU A 13 11.82 14.48 8.20
C LEU A 13 10.61 15.39 8.43
N GLN A 14 10.82 16.71 8.37
CA GLN A 14 9.74 17.70 8.52
C GLN A 14 8.73 17.62 7.38
N LYS A 15 9.17 17.31 6.15
CA LYS A 15 8.29 17.07 5.01
C LYS A 15 7.47 15.79 5.18
N ILE A 16 8.10 14.71 5.66
CA ILE A 16 7.40 13.45 6.00
C ILE A 16 6.36 13.70 7.10
N GLU A 17 6.71 14.41 8.16
CA GLU A 17 5.80 14.78 9.26
C GLU A 17 4.61 15.62 8.79
N ARG A 18 4.81 16.46 7.76
CA ARG A 18 3.76 17.28 7.14
C ARG A 18 2.96 16.56 6.05
N GLY A 19 3.31 15.32 5.71
CA GLY A 19 2.67 14.60 4.61
C GLY A 19 2.92 15.25 3.24
N ASP A 20 4.09 15.86 3.03
CA ASP A 20 4.48 16.48 1.75
C ASP A 20 4.46 15.43 0.62
N MET A 21 3.66 15.69 -0.42
CA MET A 21 3.53 14.83 -1.60
C MET A 21 4.82 14.76 -2.45
N GLY A 22 5.76 15.68 -2.26
CA GLY A 22 7.06 15.68 -2.92
C GLY A 22 8.08 14.71 -2.30
N CYS A 23 7.73 14.02 -1.20
CA CYS A 23 8.58 12.98 -0.62
C CYS A 23 8.33 11.63 -1.28
N ALA A 24 9.41 10.88 -1.54
CA ALA A 24 9.30 9.52 -2.04
C ALA A 24 8.60 8.63 -0.99
N LEU A 25 7.59 7.88 -1.41
CA LEU A 25 6.81 7.01 -0.53
C LEU A 25 7.67 5.97 0.20
N GLY A 26 8.73 5.47 -0.45
CA GLY A 26 9.67 4.53 0.15
C GLY A 26 10.38 5.07 1.41
N LEU A 27 10.67 6.38 1.46
CA LEU A 27 11.28 7.01 2.64
C LEU A 27 10.31 7.05 3.82
N VAL A 28 9.02 7.26 3.56
CA VAL A 28 7.98 7.22 4.60
C VAL A 28 7.89 5.81 5.20
N PHE A 29 7.94 4.78 4.35
CA PHE A 29 7.93 3.37 4.80
C PHE A 29 9.17 3.00 5.61
N GLU A 30 10.35 3.46 5.19
CA GLU A 30 11.60 3.25 5.92
C GLU A 30 11.57 3.91 7.30
N VAL A 31 11.16 5.19 7.37
CA VAL A 31 11.01 5.90 8.65
C VAL A 31 10.05 5.17 9.56
N ALA A 32 8.86 4.79 9.07
CA ALA A 32 7.88 4.06 9.86
C ALA A 32 8.42 2.73 10.41
N THR A 33 9.21 2.00 9.60
CA THR A 33 9.88 0.76 10.02
C THR A 33 10.90 1.03 11.12
N LEU A 34 11.73 2.07 10.97
CA LEU A 34 12.76 2.45 11.94
C LEU A 34 12.17 2.89 13.28
N VAL A 35 11.04 3.60 13.27
CA VAL A 35 10.36 4.05 14.50
C VAL A 35 9.37 3.01 15.06
N GLY A 36 9.24 1.85 14.41
CA GLY A 36 8.35 0.78 14.84
C GLY A 36 6.85 1.12 14.70
N ILE A 37 6.49 1.98 13.76
CA ILE A 37 5.09 2.28 13.41
C ILE A 37 4.64 1.24 12.37
N PRO A 38 3.74 0.30 12.72
CA PRO A 38 3.21 -0.65 11.76
C PRO A 38 2.21 0.05 10.83
N LEU A 39 2.63 0.34 9.60
CA LEU A 39 1.75 0.90 8.57
C LEU A 39 0.75 -0.11 8.04
N PHE A 40 1.16 -1.37 8.01
CA PHE A 40 0.33 -2.50 7.62
C PHE A 40 0.25 -3.46 8.79
N LYS A 41 -0.97 -3.84 9.16
CA LYS A 41 -1.17 -5.00 10.04
C LYS A 41 -1.09 -6.25 9.18
N GLN A 42 -0.43 -7.29 9.68
CA GLN A 42 -0.69 -8.62 9.14
C GLN A 42 -2.17 -8.89 9.40
N ASP A 43 -2.96 -8.99 8.33
CA ASP A 43 -4.36 -9.34 8.44
C ASP A 43 -4.45 -10.70 9.16
N THR A 44 -5.18 -10.73 10.28
CA THR A 44 -5.46 -11.99 11.01
C THR A 44 -6.22 -12.98 10.12
N TYR A 45 -6.89 -12.46 9.08
CA TYR A 45 -7.52 -13.26 8.04
C TYR A 45 -6.56 -13.42 6.85
N PRO A 46 -6.18 -14.65 6.47
CA PRO A 46 -5.30 -14.83 5.33
C PRO A 46 -5.93 -14.22 4.08
N LEU A 47 -5.13 -13.48 3.30
CA LEU A 47 -5.55 -12.82 2.05
C LEU A 47 -6.33 -13.75 1.12
N SER A 48 -5.97 -15.04 1.11
CA SER A 48 -6.70 -16.08 0.37
C SER A 48 -8.18 -16.17 0.73
N LYS A 49 -8.54 -16.03 2.01
CA LYS A 49 -9.93 -16.01 2.46
C LYS A 49 -10.68 -14.76 2.00
N GLN A 50 -10.04 -13.58 2.03
CA GLN A 50 -10.66 -12.36 1.51
C GLN A 50 -10.91 -12.47 0.00
N VAL A 51 -9.92 -13.00 -0.75
CA VAL A 51 -10.06 -13.26 -2.18
C VAL A 51 -11.20 -14.24 -2.45
N GLU A 52 -11.29 -15.34 -1.70
CA GLU A 52 -12.37 -16.32 -1.83
C GLU A 52 -13.75 -15.69 -1.54
N GLN A 53 -13.87 -14.90 -0.46
CA GLN A 53 -15.11 -14.19 -0.14
C GLN A 53 -15.55 -13.24 -1.26
N ILE A 54 -14.61 -12.50 -1.85
CA ILE A 54 -14.90 -11.62 -2.98
C ILE A 54 -15.33 -12.44 -4.19
N ARG A 55 -14.62 -13.51 -4.53
CA ARG A 55 -14.98 -14.42 -5.64
C ARG A 55 -16.38 -14.99 -5.47
N ASN A 56 -16.74 -15.42 -4.27
CA ASN A 56 -18.08 -15.94 -3.95
C ASN A 56 -19.15 -14.88 -4.16
N LYS A 57 -18.91 -13.63 -3.71
CA LYS A 57 -19.84 -12.51 -3.95
C LYS A 57 -19.98 -12.18 -5.44
N VAL A 58 -18.87 -12.17 -6.18
CA VAL A 58 -18.87 -11.93 -7.64
C VAL A 58 -19.61 -13.04 -8.39
N ALA A 59 -19.48 -14.29 -7.95
CA ALA A 59 -20.17 -15.42 -8.56
C ALA A 59 -21.70 -15.29 -8.49
N LEU A 60 -22.23 -14.63 -7.44
CA LEU A 60 -23.66 -14.35 -7.27
C LEU A 60 -24.16 -13.19 -8.15
N LEU A 61 -23.28 -12.43 -8.79
CA LEU A 61 -23.69 -11.30 -9.63
C LEU A 61 -24.27 -11.80 -10.97
N PRO A 62 -25.44 -11.28 -11.40
CA PRO A 62 -26.02 -11.57 -12.70
C PRO A 62 -25.05 -11.30 -13.84
N GLN A 63 -25.07 -12.15 -14.88
CA GLN A 63 -24.18 -12.05 -16.03
C GLN A 63 -24.29 -10.69 -16.75
N ARG A 64 -25.47 -10.05 -16.69
CA ARG A 64 -25.75 -8.73 -17.28
C ARG A 64 -24.95 -7.58 -16.66
N ILE A 65 -24.51 -7.71 -15.41
CA ILE A 65 -23.79 -6.65 -14.68
C ILE A 65 -22.29 -6.92 -14.53
N ARG A 66 -21.80 -8.03 -15.09
CA ARG A 66 -20.36 -8.30 -15.13
C ARG A 66 -19.73 -7.30 -16.10
N ALA A 67 -18.76 -6.52 -15.62
CA ALA A 67 -18.00 -5.62 -16.48
C ALA A 67 -17.34 -6.44 -17.60
N GLN A 68 -17.41 -5.93 -18.83
CA GLN A 68 -16.67 -6.53 -19.95
C GLN A 68 -15.19 -6.39 -19.65
N THR A 69 -14.44 -7.48 -19.74
CA THR A 69 -12.98 -7.47 -19.60
C THR A 69 -12.39 -6.76 -20.80
N THR A 70 -12.16 -5.46 -20.69
CA THR A 70 -11.21 -4.75 -21.54
C THR A 70 -9.81 -5.21 -21.15
N SER A 71 -9.02 -5.61 -22.14
CA SER A 71 -7.58 -5.84 -21.94
C SER A 71 -6.98 -4.55 -21.40
N VAL A 72 -6.46 -4.60 -20.18
CA VAL A 72 -5.66 -3.52 -19.62
C VAL A 72 -4.33 -3.56 -20.35
N ASP A 73 -4.04 -2.51 -21.10
CA ASP A 73 -2.71 -2.27 -21.67
C ASP A 73 -1.86 -1.68 -20.55
N ASP A 74 -0.95 -2.49 -20.01
CA ASP A 74 -0.13 -2.17 -18.85
C ASP A 74 1.31 -1.94 -19.33
N ASP A 75 1.63 -0.67 -19.62
CA ASP A 75 2.94 -0.19 -20.08
C ASP A 75 3.81 0.35 -18.91
N PHE A 76 3.51 -0.05 -17.67
CA PHE A 76 4.33 0.29 -16.50
C PHE A 76 5.60 -0.56 -16.38
#